data_AF-A0A259N9A5-F1
#
_entry.id   AF-A0A259N9A5-F1
#
_cell.length_a   1.000
_cell.length_b   1.000
_cell.length_c   1.000
_cell.angle_alpha   90.00
_cell.angle_beta   90.00
_cell.angle_gamma   90.00
#
_symmetry.space_group_name_H-M   'P 1'
#
loop_
_entity.id
_entity.type
_entity.pdbx_description
1 polymer ?
#
loop_
_entity_poly.entity_id
_entity_poly.type
_entity_poly.pdbx_seq_one_letter_code
_entity_poly.pdbx_strand_id
1 'polypeptide(L)'
;MSNNNPESLELKAGAVFEYGSRTYRLDAFLCEVEDKTPAHPFIAQLVAELNAEEDSKLPAGHRRIKLRFCMPEEATYVAGSGVCGCVAEIADITIVGTVPWSSRELIEHHEEALSLGREGRRCDPIVRPIRQEACV
;
A
#
# COMPACT_ATOMS: atom_id res chain seq x y z
N MET A 1 8.84 -25.54 29.53
CA MET A 1 7.56 -24.84 29.20
C MET A 1 7.83 -24.09 27.93
N SER A 2 7.23 -24.53 26.82
CA SER A 2 7.53 -24.06 25.48
C SER A 2 7.02 -22.63 25.24
N ASN A 3 7.92 -21.81 24.69
CA ASN A 3 7.76 -20.82 23.64
C ASN A 3 6.53 -19.90 23.64
N ASN A 4 6.79 -18.59 23.69
CA ASN A 4 6.28 -17.61 22.72
C ASN A 4 7.09 -16.33 22.90
N ASN A 5 8.28 -16.30 22.29
CA ASN A 5 8.96 -15.05 22.02
C ASN A 5 8.19 -14.41 20.85
N PRO A 6 7.53 -13.24 21.01
CA PRO A 6 6.97 -12.53 19.87
C PRO A 6 8.17 -11.97 19.10
N GLU A 7 8.78 -12.81 18.26
CA GLU A 7 9.59 -12.32 17.16
C GLU A 7 8.73 -11.28 16.47
N SER A 8 9.18 -10.03 16.57
CA SER A 8 8.56 -8.82 16.04
C SER A 8 7.70 -9.16 14.84
N LEU A 9 6.38 -8.97 14.97
CA LEU A 9 5.43 -9.12 13.86
C LEU A 9 5.75 -8.04 12.83
N GLU A 10 6.83 -8.28 12.09
CA GLU A 10 7.44 -7.36 11.16
C GLU A 10 6.65 -7.36 9.87
N LEU A 11 6.65 -6.20 9.21
CA LEU A 11 6.02 -6.00 7.92
C LEU A 11 6.80 -6.77 6.84
N LYS A 12 6.46 -8.06 6.66
CA LYS A 12 7.10 -8.99 5.72
C LYS A 12 6.07 -9.59 4.78
N ALA A 13 6.47 -9.93 3.55
CA ALA A 13 5.59 -10.65 2.64
C ALA A 13 5.28 -12.04 3.22
N GLY A 14 4.02 -12.46 3.11
CA GLY A 14 3.50 -13.65 3.80
C GLY A 14 3.00 -13.38 5.22
N ALA A 15 3.21 -12.18 5.78
CA ALA A 15 2.53 -11.78 7.00
C ALA A 15 1.01 -11.74 6.78
N VAL A 16 0.26 -12.01 7.83
CA VAL A 16 -1.20 -11.98 7.85
C VAL A 16 -1.63 -10.78 8.67
N PHE A 17 -2.47 -9.93 8.10
CA PHE A 17 -2.92 -8.70 8.73
C PHE A 17 -4.44 -8.56 8.71
N GLU A 18 -4.97 -7.88 9.72
CA GLU A 18 -6.37 -7.50 9.80
C GLU A 18 -6.57 -6.08 9.26
N TYR A 19 -7.59 -5.92 8.43
CA TYR A 19 -8.03 -4.64 7.89
C TYR A 19 -9.54 -4.68 7.65
N GLY A 20 -10.29 -3.72 8.18
CA GLY A 20 -11.74 -3.62 7.96
C GLY A 20 -12.53 -4.88 8.35
N SER A 21 -12.21 -5.49 9.51
CA SER A 21 -12.81 -6.75 10.00
C SER A 21 -12.57 -7.98 9.10
N ARG A 22 -11.59 -7.91 8.21
CA ARG A 22 -11.17 -9.03 7.34
C ARG A 22 -9.68 -9.26 7.49
N THR A 23 -9.27 -10.47 7.13
CA THR A 23 -7.87 -10.89 7.22
C THR A 23 -7.30 -11.06 5.81
N TYR A 24 -6.08 -10.59 5.61
CA TYR A 24 -5.39 -10.57 4.33
C TYR A 24 -3.95 -11.06 4.50
N ARG A 25 -3.39 -11.62 3.43
CA ARG A 25 -1.96 -11.93 3.35
C ARG A 25 -1.24 -10.78 2.67
N LEU A 26 -0.17 -10.27 3.27
CA LEU A 26 0.70 -9.27 2.68
C LEU A 26 1.45 -9.88 1.49
N ASP A 27 1.30 -9.25 0.33
CA ASP A 27 1.99 -9.67 -0.90
C ASP A 27 3.05 -8.68 -1.33
N ALA A 28 2.80 -7.37 -1.16
CA ALA A 28 3.73 -6.36 -1.62
C ALA A 28 3.62 -5.06 -0.84
N PHE A 29 4.64 -4.22 -1.01
CA PHE A 29 4.78 -2.93 -0.38
C PHE A 29 4.54 -1.82 -1.39
N LEU A 30 3.83 -0.78 -0.97
CA LEU A 30 3.41 0.32 -1.83
C LEU A 30 3.73 1.66 -1.16
N CYS A 31 4.11 2.65 -1.95
CA CYS A 31 4.25 4.04 -1.49
C CYS A 31 3.50 5.02 -2.39
N GLU A 32 3.11 6.15 -1.81
CA GLU A 32 2.46 7.25 -2.52
C GLU A 32 3.43 7.88 -3.52
N VAL A 33 2.96 8.08 -4.74
CA VAL A 33 3.69 8.76 -5.80
C VAL A 33 3.31 10.22 -5.77
N GLU A 34 4.27 11.09 -5.49
CA GLU A 34 4.07 12.53 -5.63
C GLU A 34 3.77 12.88 -7.10
N ASP A 35 2.70 13.65 -7.31
CA ASP A 35 2.36 14.17 -8.63
C ASP A 35 3.38 15.24 -9.02
N LYS A 36 4.32 14.85 -9.89
CA LYS A 36 5.25 15.81 -10.49
C LYS A 36 4.54 16.60 -11.58
N THR A 37 4.39 17.89 -11.36
CA THR A 37 3.94 18.82 -12.39
C THR A 37 4.91 18.78 -13.58
N PRO A 38 4.43 18.55 -14.82
CA PRO A 38 5.26 18.60 -16.01
C PRO A 38 5.97 19.96 -16.14
N ALA A 39 7.22 19.95 -16.60
CA ALA A 39 8.00 21.19 -16.75
C ALA A 39 7.42 22.12 -17.84
N HIS A 40 6.76 21.55 -18.85
CA HIS A 40 6.20 22.33 -19.95
C HIS A 40 4.82 22.94 -19.56
N PRO A 41 4.65 24.27 -19.58
CA PRO A 41 3.46 24.94 -19.04
C PRO A 41 2.13 24.46 -19.65
N PHE A 42 2.09 24.23 -20.95
CA PHE A 42 0.88 23.71 -21.62
C PHE A 42 0.51 22.30 -21.18
N ILE A 43 1.51 21.42 -20.99
CA ILE A 43 1.27 20.05 -20.54
C ILE A 43 0.85 20.05 -19.07
N ALA A 44 1.47 20.91 -18.26
CA ALA A 44 1.07 21.10 -16.86
C ALA A 44 -0.39 21.53 -16.73
N GLN A 45 -0.83 22.48 -17.57
CA GLN A 45 -2.21 22.91 -17.59
C GLN A 45 -3.17 21.77 -17.99
N LEU A 46 -2.87 21.03 -19.06
CA LEU A 46 -3.70 19.90 -19.49
C LEU A 46 -3.80 18.81 -18.41
N VAL A 47 -2.69 18.48 -17.76
CA VAL A 47 -2.67 17.49 -16.67
C VAL A 47 -3.46 18.00 -15.46
N ALA A 48 -3.36 19.29 -15.13
CA ALA A 48 -4.12 19.88 -14.04
C ALA A 48 -5.63 19.87 -14.32
N GLU A 49 -6.05 20.20 -15.55
CA GLU A 49 -7.46 20.14 -15.96
C GLU A 49 -7.99 18.71 -15.90
N LEU A 50 -7.23 17.73 -16.39
CA LEU A 50 -7.61 16.32 -16.34
C LEU A 50 -7.74 15.82 -14.89
N ASN A 51 -6.75 16.09 -14.04
CA ASN A 51 -6.79 15.70 -12.63
C ASN A 51 -7.97 16.35 -11.91
N ALA A 52 -8.27 17.63 -12.18
CA ALA A 52 -9.41 18.32 -11.57
C ALA A 52 -10.75 17.71 -11.97
N GLU A 53 -10.90 17.31 -13.24
CA GLU A 53 -12.10 16.60 -13.71
C GLU A 53 -12.24 15.24 -13.01
N GLU A 54 -11.14 14.51 -12.86
CA GLU A 54 -11.13 13.22 -12.17
C GLU A 54 -11.44 13.34 -10.68
N ASP A 55 -10.91 14.35 -10.00
CA ASP A 55 -11.14 14.61 -8.58
C ASP A 55 -12.58 15.06 -8.32
N SER A 56 -13.21 15.77 -9.27
CA SER A 56 -14.63 16.17 -9.17
C SER A 56 -15.59 14.98 -9.09
N LYS A 57 -15.15 13.79 -9.55
CA LYS A 57 -15.93 12.55 -9.52
C LYS A 57 -15.80 11.80 -8.19
N LEU A 58 -14.93 12.26 -7.29
CA LEU A 58 -14.73 11.62 -5.98
C LEU A 58 -15.80 12.07 -4.99
N PRO A 59 -16.16 11.20 -4.01
CA PRO A 59 -17.00 11.62 -2.90
C PRO A 59 -16.36 12.78 -2.12
N ALA A 60 -17.19 13.67 -1.57
CA ALA A 60 -16.70 14.79 -0.78
C ALA A 60 -15.77 14.31 0.36
N GLY A 61 -14.67 15.04 0.56
CA GLY A 61 -13.66 14.69 1.57
C GLY A 61 -12.83 13.45 1.24
N HIS A 62 -12.83 12.96 -0.01
CA HIS A 62 -11.95 11.89 -0.46
C HIS A 62 -10.90 12.42 -1.44
N ARG A 63 -9.74 11.76 -1.46
CA ARG A 63 -8.67 11.98 -2.43
C ARG A 63 -8.32 10.69 -3.14
N ARG A 64 -7.83 10.83 -4.37
CA ARG A 64 -7.21 9.73 -5.11
C ARG A 64 -5.74 9.65 -4.74
N ILE A 65 -5.26 8.45 -4.45
CA ILE A 65 -3.88 8.18 -4.08
C ILE A 65 -3.26 7.33 -5.18
N LYS A 66 -2.25 7.88 -5.84
CA LYS A 66 -1.45 7.18 -6.84
C LYS A 66 -0.34 6.42 -6.13
N LEU A 67 -0.18 5.15 -6.44
CA LEU A 67 0.70 4.25 -5.73
C LEU A 67 1.67 3.56 -6.71
N ARG A 68 2.86 3.22 -6.19
CA ARG A 68 3.83 2.36 -6.87
C ARG A 68 4.34 1.29 -5.92
N PHE A 69 4.78 0.18 -6.46
CA PHE A 69 5.58 -0.78 -5.71
C PHE A 69 6.88 -0.12 -5.23
N CYS A 70 7.30 -0.45 -4.02
CA CYS A 70 8.50 0.12 -3.40
C CYS A 70 9.17 -0.89 -2.47
N MET A 71 10.33 -0.49 -1.95
CA MET A 71 11.00 -1.24 -0.89
C MET A 71 10.23 -1.11 0.43
N PRO A 72 10.32 -2.09 1.35
CA PRO A 72 9.61 -2.07 2.63
C PRO A 72 9.88 -0.80 3.45
N GLU A 73 11.12 -0.32 3.44
CA GLU A 73 11.55 0.91 4.12
C GLU A 73 10.89 2.21 3.62
N GLU A 74 10.39 2.22 2.38
CA GLU A 74 9.68 3.37 1.79
C GLU A 74 8.15 3.24 1.92
N ALA A 75 7.67 2.10 2.39
CA ALA A 75 6.27 1.73 2.28
C ALA A 75 5.39 2.56 3.21
N THR A 76 4.29 3.06 2.67
CA THR A 76 3.20 3.68 3.43
C THR A 76 1.92 2.85 3.35
N TYR A 77 1.84 1.95 2.36
CA TYR A 77 0.73 1.05 2.12
C TYR A 77 1.24 -0.38 1.88
N VAL A 78 0.34 -1.34 2.04
CA VAL A 78 0.54 -2.74 1.68
C VAL A 78 -0.55 -3.20 0.72
N ALA A 79 -0.15 -4.03 -0.24
CA ALA A 79 -1.08 -4.83 -1.03
C ALA A 79 -1.25 -6.19 -0.36
N GLY A 80 -2.49 -6.63 -0.23
CA GLY A 80 -2.80 -7.94 0.33
C GLY A 80 -3.81 -8.73 -0.49
N SER A 81 -3.64 -10.04 -0.49
CA SER A 81 -4.57 -11.00 -1.09
C SER A 81 -5.48 -11.62 -0.05
N GLY A 82 -6.75 -11.77 -0.43
CA GLY A 82 -7.83 -12.27 0.42
C GLY A 82 -9.15 -12.14 -0.34
N VAL A 83 -10.26 -11.89 0.36
CA VAL A 83 -11.55 -11.65 -0.29
C VAL A 83 -11.52 -10.31 -1.04
N CYS A 84 -11.52 -10.38 -2.38
CA CYS A 84 -11.43 -9.26 -3.33
C CYS A 84 -10.09 -8.48 -3.36
N GLY A 85 -9.04 -8.98 -2.68
CA GLY A 85 -7.79 -8.24 -2.50
C GLY A 85 -7.97 -6.96 -1.67
N CYS A 86 -6.88 -6.33 -1.26
CA CYS A 86 -6.93 -5.03 -0.61
C CYS A 86 -5.63 -4.23 -0.80
N VAL A 87 -5.78 -2.91 -0.72
CA VAL A 87 -4.68 -1.99 -0.44
C VAL A 87 -5.02 -1.25 0.84
N ALA A 88 -4.13 -1.34 1.83
CA ALA A 88 -4.34 -0.75 3.15
C ALA A 88 -3.13 0.08 3.55
N GLU A 89 -3.37 1.19 4.25
CA GLU A 89 -2.31 1.99 4.85
C GLU A 89 -1.71 1.22 6.03
N ILE A 90 -0.38 1.24 6.17
CA ILE A 90 0.30 0.47 7.23
C ILE A 90 -0.17 0.91 8.63
N ALA A 91 -0.53 2.19 8.78
CA ALA A 91 -1.06 2.72 10.03
C ALA A 91 -2.45 2.15 10.41
N ASP A 92 -3.18 1.57 9.46
CA ASP A 92 -4.56 1.09 9.65
C ASP A 92 -4.67 -0.43 9.80
N ILE A 93 -3.55 -1.16 9.76
CA ILE A 93 -3.53 -2.62 9.82
C ILE A 93 -2.96 -3.11 11.15
N THR A 94 -3.36 -4.32 11.54
CA THR A 94 -2.74 -5.05 12.64
C THR A 94 -2.20 -6.38 12.12
N ILE A 95 -0.89 -6.63 12.26
CA ILE A 95 -0.33 -7.93 11.92
C ILE A 95 -0.76 -8.94 12.98
N VAL A 96 -1.41 -10.01 12.56
CA VAL A 96 -1.99 -11.04 13.45
C VAL A 96 -1.31 -12.40 13.32
N GLY A 97 -0.40 -12.57 12.35
CA GLY A 97 0.39 -13.78 12.21
C GLY A 97 1.11 -13.86 10.87
N THR A 98 1.40 -15.08 10.45
CA THR A 98 2.08 -15.41 9.19
C THR A 98 1.41 -16.62 8.58
N VAL A 99 1.38 -16.70 7.25
CA VAL A 99 0.83 -17.88 6.57
C VAL A 99 1.62 -19.15 6.93
N PRO A 100 0.96 -20.32 7.01
CA PRO A 100 1.59 -21.57 7.43
C PRO A 100 2.39 -22.21 6.28
N TRP A 101 3.27 -21.43 5.67
CA TRP A 101 4.17 -21.86 4.61
C TRP A 101 5.52 -22.29 5.17
N SER A 102 6.28 -23.04 4.38
CA SER A 102 7.66 -23.34 4.70
C SER A 102 8.50 -22.06 4.69
N SER A 103 9.61 -22.08 5.43
CA SER A 103 10.56 -20.95 5.45
C SER A 103 11.05 -20.60 4.05
N ARG A 104 11.21 -21.61 3.18
CA ARG A 104 11.62 -21.42 1.80
C ARG A 104 10.58 -20.63 0.99
N GLU A 105 9.32 -21.03 1.06
CA GLU A 105 8.22 -20.34 0.37
C GLU A 105 8.05 -18.90 0.88
N LEU A 106 8.23 -18.67 2.17
CA LEU A 106 8.20 -17.31 2.74
C LEU A 106 9.35 -16.44 2.23
N ILE A 107 10.55 -17.00 2.10
CA ILE A 107 11.71 -16.28 1.54
C ILE A 107 11.47 -15.98 0.06
N GLU A 108 11.08 -16.97 -0.73
CA GLU A 108 10.81 -16.81 -2.17
C GLU A 108 9.73 -15.74 -2.40
N HIS A 109 8.61 -15.80 -1.66
CA HIS A 109 7.55 -14.80 -1.74
C HIS A 109 8.01 -13.40 -1.32
N HIS A 110 8.87 -13.31 -0.30
CA HIS A 110 9.44 -12.04 0.11
C HIS A 110 10.40 -11.47 -0.93
N GLU A 111 11.23 -12.30 -1.55
CA GLU A 111 12.10 -11.89 -2.65
C GLU A 111 11.30 -11.40 -3.87
N GLU A 112 10.17 -12.04 -4.19
CA GLU A 112 9.24 -11.55 -5.23
C GLU A 112 8.70 -10.16 -4.90
N ALA A 113 8.26 -9.94 -3.66
CA ALA A 113 7.80 -8.62 -3.20
C ALA A 113 8.89 -7.55 -3.32
N LEU A 114 10.14 -7.89 -2.97
CA LEU A 114 11.29 -6.99 -3.13
C LEU A 114 11.62 -6.74 -4.60
N SER A 115 11.47 -7.74 -5.47
CA SER A 115 11.65 -7.59 -6.92
C SER A 115 10.65 -6.58 -7.51
N LEU A 116 9.37 -6.68 -7.13
CA LEU A 116 8.35 -5.69 -7.49
C LEU A 116 8.70 -4.30 -6.97
N GLY A 117 9.18 -4.22 -5.72
CA GLY A 117 9.65 -2.97 -5.11
C GLY A 117 10.77 -2.29 -5.90
N ARG A 118 11.72 -3.08 -6.40
CA ARG A 118 12.83 -2.61 -7.26
C ARG A 118 12.37 -2.17 -8.65
N GLU A 119 11.38 -2.85 -9.22
CA GLU A 119 10.78 -2.44 -10.51
C GLU A 119 10.09 -1.08 -10.40
N GLY A 120 9.48 -0.78 -9.24
CA GLY A 120 8.85 0.51 -8.99
C GLY A 120 7.59 0.75 -9.83
N ARG A 121 6.96 -0.32 -10.33
CA ARG A 121 5.81 -0.24 -11.23
C ARG A 121 4.63 0.45 -10.54
N ARG A 122 3.89 1.26 -11.29
CA ARG A 122 2.64 1.87 -10.80
C ARG A 122 1.54 0.83 -10.69
N CYS A 123 0.73 0.94 -9.64
CA CYS A 123 -0.50 0.17 -9.49
C CYS A 123 -1.73 1.06 -9.66
N ASP A 124 -2.90 0.44 -9.67
CA ASP A 124 -4.16 1.18 -9.77
C ASP A 124 -4.32 2.14 -8.58
N PRO A 125 -4.79 3.37 -8.82
CA PRO A 125 -4.98 4.34 -7.77
C PRO A 125 -6.13 3.93 -6.84
N ILE A 126 -6.01 4.27 -5.57
CA ILE A 126 -7.06 4.03 -4.57
C ILE A 126 -7.75 5.35 -4.22
N VAL A 127 -8.99 5.26 -3.73
CA VAL A 127 -9.74 6.40 -3.20
C VAL A 127 -9.82 6.26 -1.70
N ARG A 128 -9.43 7.30 -0.96
CA ARG A 128 -9.41 7.31 0.51
C ARG A 128 -9.96 8.63 1.05
N PRO A 129 -10.56 8.63 2.25
CA PRO A 129 -10.90 9.88 2.92
C PRO A 129 -9.62 10.70 3.17
N ILE A 130 -9.72 12.01 3.01
CA ILE A 130 -8.67 12.96 3.38
C ILE A 130 -8.61 12.93 4.91
N ARG A 131 -7.48 12.46 5.45
CA ARG A 131 -7.21 12.59 6.89
C ARG A 131 -7.13 14.09 7.17
N GLN A 132 -8.11 14.62 7.89
CA GLN A 132 -7.95 15.94 8.50
C GLN A 132 -6.85 15.76 9.56
N GLU A 133 -5.66 16.26 9.28
CA GLU A 133 -4.75 16.61 10.37
C GLU A 133 -5.56 17.56 11.25
N ALA A 134 -5.87 17.14 12.48
CA ALA A 134 -6.52 18.03 13.42
C ALA A 134 -5.63 19.26 13.54
N CYS A 135 -6.09 20.40 13.02
CA CYS A 135 -5.50 21.69 13.38
C CYS A 135 -5.66 21.81 14.89
N VAL A 136 -4.56 21.59 15.62
CA VAL A 136 -4.46 21.86 17.06
C VAL A 136 -4.00 23.29 17.26
#